data_AF-E3FEY6-F1
#
_entry.id   AF-E3FEY6-F1
#
_cell.length_a   1.000
_cell.length_b   1.000
_cell.length_c   1.000
_cell.angle_alpha   90.00
_cell.angle_beta   90.00
_cell.angle_gamma   90.00
#
_symmetry.space_group_name_H-M   'P 1'
#
loop_
_entity.id
_entity.type
_entity.pdbx_description
1 polymer ?
#
loop_
_entity_poly.entity_id
_entity_poly.type
_entity_poly.pdbx_seq_one_letter_code
_entity_poly.pdbx_strand_id
1 'polypeptide(L)'
;MSLLESSQSPPWGAIHRITAEEHSMRTKQLGAIALWLAFATPAFAGNTDTDTEVWITVGTDALEPVRASLLREGTVLPAVAHEKDGVAVMHMRESQLDKLSAVIHSKLNRCAGFMAHENEAQAREALEHLTPQEAAPSLVSYTIDNPTAAKSLVGAVTESGIRSTITSLSTNFTSRRYTLASGKQAATWLKDRWTALANGRSDISVELYTHSSTVSPQPSVILTLQGTSTTSNEVIVLGGHLDSINGSSSSASAPGADDDASGVASITEVIRVIVAKGYRPLRTVKFMAYAAEEGGLRGSKDIAAKYKSTGVNVVGVLQLDMTNYRGSTPHIVLVSDYTNAAQNTFLTNLVGQYVPETVLGTTRCGYACSDHASWHNQGYPASIPFEAILGQDNPTIHTSSDTLAQSAGSAQNSVKFTQLAAAYVAELAKGTVTVP
;
A
#
# COMPACT_ATOMS: atom_id res chain seq x y z
N MET A 1 -34.63 72.99 -17.95
CA MET A 1 -33.62 73.99 -17.54
C MET A 1 -32.28 73.55 -18.14
N SER A 2 -31.81 74.27 -19.18
CA SER A 2 -30.47 74.32 -19.83
C SER A 2 -29.82 73.00 -20.32
N LEU A 3 -29.72 72.65 -21.63
CA LEU A 3 -28.90 73.20 -22.76
C LEU A 3 -27.37 72.96 -22.57
N LEU A 4 -26.49 72.55 -23.52
CA LEU A 4 -26.39 72.26 -24.98
C LEU A 4 -25.03 71.51 -25.19
N GLU A 5 -24.92 70.43 -25.99
CA GLU A 5 -24.43 70.35 -27.41
C GLU A 5 -23.08 70.99 -27.81
N SER A 6 -22.16 70.17 -28.37
CA SER A 6 -21.56 70.27 -29.74
C SER A 6 -20.35 69.30 -29.81
N SER A 7 -20.28 68.26 -30.65
CA SER A 7 -20.15 68.13 -32.12
C SER A 7 -18.82 68.64 -32.71
N GLN A 8 -17.98 67.74 -33.26
CA GLN A 8 -17.75 67.59 -34.72
C GLN A 8 -16.50 66.73 -35.03
N SER A 9 -16.54 66.16 -36.23
CA SER A 9 -15.82 64.97 -36.73
C SER A 9 -14.73 65.35 -37.79
N PRO A 10 -14.11 64.41 -38.54
CA PRO A 10 -12.69 64.41 -38.96
C PRO A 10 -12.44 64.93 -40.39
N PRO A 11 -11.22 64.74 -40.97
CA PRO A 11 -11.17 63.91 -42.18
C PRO A 11 -9.89 63.07 -42.46
N TRP A 12 -10.07 62.00 -43.25
CA TRP A 12 -9.33 61.50 -44.45
C TRP A 12 -7.84 61.90 -44.65
N GLY A 13 -6.89 61.10 -45.15
CA GLY A 13 -6.87 60.00 -46.13
C GLY A 13 -5.64 60.17 -47.06
N ALA A 14 -5.28 59.11 -47.81
CA ALA A 14 -4.29 59.03 -48.92
C ALA A 14 -2.78 58.88 -48.55
N ILE A 15 -1.97 57.88 -48.96
CA ILE A 15 -1.76 57.05 -50.17
C ILE A 15 -0.41 57.42 -50.89
N HIS A 16 0.33 56.38 -51.30
CA HIS A 16 1.45 56.32 -52.28
C HIS A 16 2.86 56.76 -51.81
N ARG A 17 4.00 56.22 -52.28
CA ARG A 17 4.34 55.23 -53.33
C ARG A 17 5.79 54.76 -53.13
N ILE A 18 6.06 53.55 -53.62
CA ILE A 18 7.39 52.96 -53.94
C ILE A 18 7.94 53.59 -55.23
N THR A 19 9.27 53.70 -55.35
CA THR A 19 10.16 53.49 -56.55
C THR A 19 11.54 54.15 -56.27
N ALA A 20 12.72 53.73 -56.75
CA ALA A 20 13.21 52.57 -57.51
C ALA A 20 14.77 52.67 -57.65
N GLU A 21 15.38 51.62 -58.23
CA GLU A 21 16.57 51.64 -59.13
C GLU A 21 18.00 51.84 -58.56
N GLU A 22 19.09 51.21 -59.03
CA GLU A 22 19.38 50.17 -60.06
C GLU A 22 20.89 49.81 -59.96
N HIS A 23 21.34 48.55 -60.14
CA HIS A 23 22.17 48.02 -61.25
C HIS A 23 22.87 46.75 -60.69
N SER A 24 23.11 45.61 -61.36
CA SER A 24 23.44 45.36 -62.76
C SER A 24 23.15 43.90 -63.14
N MET A 25 22.78 43.71 -64.41
CA MET A 25 22.50 42.46 -65.10
C MET A 25 23.74 41.62 -65.44
N ARG A 26 23.59 40.29 -65.48
CA ARG A 26 23.87 39.48 -66.68
C ARG A 26 23.21 38.10 -66.62
N THR A 27 22.74 37.67 -67.79
CA THR A 27 21.74 36.64 -68.06
C THR A 27 22.33 35.26 -68.41
N LYS A 28 21.65 34.23 -67.90
CA LYS A 28 21.25 32.93 -68.52
C LYS A 28 22.28 32.02 -69.21
N GLN A 29 22.38 30.80 -68.68
CA GLN A 29 22.13 29.55 -69.44
C GLN A 29 21.66 28.41 -68.52
N LEU A 30 20.91 27.46 -69.09
CA LEU A 30 19.95 26.54 -68.46
C LEU A 30 20.57 25.25 -67.87
N GLY A 31 19.91 24.75 -66.81
CA GLY A 31 19.55 23.33 -66.65
C GLY A 31 20.50 22.42 -65.85
N ALA A 32 20.12 22.08 -64.62
CA ALA A 32 20.27 20.72 -64.05
C ALA A 32 19.55 20.65 -62.68
N ILE A 33 18.65 19.68 -62.54
CA ILE A 33 18.00 19.27 -61.29
C ILE A 33 19.07 18.63 -60.40
N ALA A 34 19.33 19.21 -59.22
CA ALA A 34 20.25 18.66 -58.23
C ALA A 34 19.47 18.15 -57.01
N LEU A 35 19.48 16.82 -56.90
CA LEU A 35 19.00 16.02 -55.78
C LEU A 35 19.82 16.37 -54.52
N TRP A 36 19.19 16.94 -53.49
CA TRP A 36 19.84 17.11 -52.18
C TRP A 36 19.77 15.79 -51.41
N LEU A 37 20.89 15.08 -51.36
CA LEU A 37 21.13 13.99 -50.41
C LEU A 37 21.29 14.59 -49.01
N ALA A 38 20.29 14.38 -48.16
CA ALA A 38 20.40 14.61 -46.73
C ALA A 38 21.37 13.59 -46.12
N PHE A 39 22.47 14.07 -45.54
CA PHE A 39 23.24 13.30 -44.58
C PHE A 39 22.39 13.12 -43.32
N ALA A 40 21.66 12.01 -43.24
CA ALA A 40 21.11 11.53 -41.99
C ALA A 40 22.27 11.05 -41.11
N THR A 41 22.62 11.82 -40.10
CA THR A 41 23.34 11.28 -38.95
C THR A 41 22.46 10.19 -38.33
N PRO A 42 22.98 9.01 -37.99
CA PRO A 42 22.20 8.06 -37.23
C PRO A 42 22.01 8.68 -35.85
N ALA A 43 20.78 9.14 -35.58
CA ALA A 43 20.34 9.29 -34.22
C ALA A 43 20.48 7.91 -33.58
N PHE A 44 21.51 7.73 -32.75
CA PHE A 44 21.54 6.63 -31.80
C PHE A 44 20.31 6.81 -30.92
N ALA A 45 19.23 6.13 -31.27
CA ALA A 45 18.17 5.80 -30.34
C ALA A 45 18.83 4.94 -29.26
N GLY A 46 19.34 5.60 -28.22
CA GLY A 46 19.64 4.94 -26.96
C GLY A 46 18.32 4.44 -26.41
N ASN A 47 17.97 3.20 -26.76
CA ASN A 47 16.95 2.45 -26.07
C ASN A 47 17.55 2.15 -24.69
N THR A 48 17.44 3.08 -23.76
CA THR A 48 17.73 2.80 -22.36
C THR A 48 16.61 1.87 -21.90
N ASP A 49 16.88 0.56 -21.93
CA ASP A 49 16.08 -0.44 -21.22
C ASP A 49 16.18 -0.06 -19.73
N THR A 50 15.26 0.80 -19.29
CA THR A 50 15.15 1.30 -17.91
C THR A 50 14.38 0.32 -17.02
N ASP A 51 13.93 -0.79 -17.62
CA ASP A 51 13.25 -1.87 -16.94
C ASP A 51 14.27 -2.70 -16.17
N THR A 52 14.24 -2.59 -14.85
CA THR A 52 15.17 -3.28 -13.97
C THR A 52 14.74 -4.72 -13.77
N GLU A 53 15.71 -5.61 -13.66
CA GLU A 53 15.44 -6.99 -13.31
C GLU A 53 15.26 -7.15 -11.78
N VAL A 54 14.39 -8.07 -11.39
CA VAL A 54 13.95 -8.31 -10.02
C VAL A 54 13.97 -9.81 -9.73
N TRP A 55 14.56 -10.17 -8.61
CA TRP A 55 14.43 -11.53 -8.07
C TRP A 55 13.16 -11.63 -7.26
N ILE A 56 12.37 -12.67 -7.47
CA ILE A 56 11.15 -12.90 -6.70
C ILE A 56 11.14 -14.30 -6.11
N THR A 57 10.40 -14.43 -5.01
CA THR A 57 9.88 -15.72 -4.54
C THR A 57 8.37 -15.74 -4.71
N VAL A 58 7.83 -16.85 -5.18
CA VAL A 58 6.39 -17.02 -5.44
C VAL A 58 5.95 -18.44 -5.14
N GLY A 59 4.70 -18.65 -4.74
CA GLY A 59 4.15 -20.00 -4.59
C GLY A 59 4.20 -20.78 -5.91
N THR A 60 4.60 -22.05 -5.85
CA THR A 60 4.70 -22.94 -7.03
C THR A 60 3.35 -23.14 -7.73
N ASP A 61 2.26 -22.99 -6.99
CA ASP A 61 0.88 -23.03 -7.50
C ASP A 61 0.54 -21.86 -8.43
N ALA A 62 1.30 -20.75 -8.38
CA ALA A 62 1.15 -19.63 -9.30
C ALA A 62 1.89 -19.83 -10.64
N LEU A 63 2.83 -20.77 -10.74
CA LEU A 63 3.70 -20.89 -11.91
C LEU A 63 2.93 -21.20 -13.19
N GLU A 64 2.02 -22.19 -13.15
CA GLU A 64 1.22 -22.58 -14.32
C GLU A 64 0.24 -21.47 -14.76
N PRO A 65 -0.57 -20.86 -13.87
CA PRO A 65 -1.42 -19.72 -14.23
C PRO A 65 -0.64 -18.55 -14.86
N VAL A 66 0.51 -18.19 -14.29
CA VAL A 66 1.35 -17.08 -14.76
C VAL A 66 1.96 -17.42 -16.12
N ARG A 67 2.53 -18.62 -16.28
CA ARG A 67 3.06 -19.11 -17.56
C ARG A 67 2.01 -19.07 -18.65
N ALA A 68 0.81 -19.58 -18.38
CA ALA A 68 -0.29 -19.56 -19.34
C ALA A 68 -0.71 -18.14 -19.73
N SER A 69 -0.63 -17.17 -18.81
CA SER A 69 -0.94 -15.77 -19.10
C SER A 69 0.13 -15.08 -19.95
N LEU A 70 1.41 -15.24 -19.59
CA LEU A 70 2.51 -14.63 -20.32
C LEU A 70 2.62 -15.18 -21.76
N LEU A 71 2.39 -16.48 -21.94
CA LEU A 71 2.41 -17.12 -23.27
C LEU A 71 1.37 -16.53 -24.23
N ARG A 72 0.18 -16.16 -23.74
CA ARG A 72 -0.85 -15.51 -24.57
C ARG A 72 -0.43 -14.13 -25.07
N GLU A 73 0.52 -13.49 -24.39
CA GLU A 73 1.06 -12.17 -24.72
C GLU A 73 2.41 -12.26 -25.45
N GLY A 74 2.79 -13.47 -25.89
CA GLY A 74 4.06 -13.69 -26.61
C GLY A 74 5.30 -13.58 -25.72
N THR A 75 5.13 -13.61 -24.39
CA THR A 75 6.22 -13.54 -23.42
C THR A 75 6.43 -14.91 -22.77
N VAL A 76 7.69 -15.27 -22.51
CA VAL A 76 8.03 -16.53 -21.84
C VAL A 76 8.24 -16.27 -20.36
N LEU A 77 7.59 -17.05 -19.49
CA LEU A 77 7.89 -17.02 -18.07
C LEU A 77 9.35 -17.46 -17.87
N PRO A 78 10.19 -16.68 -17.18
CA PRO A 78 11.57 -17.05 -16.88
C PRO A 78 11.66 -18.40 -16.15
N ALA A 79 12.79 -19.10 -16.32
CA ALA A 79 13.01 -20.38 -15.68
C ALA A 79 13.07 -20.24 -14.15
N VAL A 80 12.57 -21.27 -13.45
CA VAL A 80 12.72 -21.38 -12.00
C VAL A 80 14.20 -21.62 -11.70
N ALA A 81 14.82 -20.72 -10.92
CA ALA A 81 16.22 -20.82 -10.53
C ALA A 81 16.42 -21.74 -9.31
N HIS A 82 15.41 -21.81 -8.44
CA HIS A 82 15.40 -22.68 -7.27
C HIS A 82 13.96 -22.93 -6.81
N GLU A 83 13.74 -24.03 -6.09
CA GLU A 83 12.47 -24.35 -5.47
C GLU A 83 12.69 -25.08 -4.16
N LYS A 84 11.93 -24.72 -3.12
CA LYS A 84 11.92 -25.39 -1.83
C LYS A 84 10.55 -25.23 -1.18
N ASP A 85 10.03 -26.31 -0.59
CA ASP A 85 8.79 -26.33 0.20
C ASP A 85 7.59 -25.64 -0.48
N GLY A 86 7.45 -25.83 -1.80
CA GLY A 86 6.35 -25.28 -2.57
C GLY A 86 6.49 -23.80 -2.95
N VAL A 87 7.66 -23.19 -2.77
CA VAL A 87 7.98 -21.81 -3.20
C VAL A 87 9.15 -21.82 -4.19
N ALA A 88 9.00 -21.06 -5.26
CA ALA A 88 9.97 -20.94 -6.34
C ALA A 88 10.70 -19.59 -6.32
N VAL A 89 12.00 -19.60 -6.59
CA VAL A 89 12.81 -18.42 -6.90
C VAL A 89 12.83 -18.22 -8.40
N MET A 90 12.48 -17.03 -8.84
CA MET A 90 12.51 -16.64 -10.25
C MET A 90 13.11 -15.24 -10.41
N HIS A 91 13.49 -14.92 -11.63
CA HIS A 91 13.98 -13.61 -12.02
C HIS A 91 13.09 -13.07 -13.13
N MET A 92 12.62 -11.83 -13.03
CA MET A 92 11.77 -11.21 -14.03
C MET A 92 11.93 -9.70 -14.06
N ARG A 93 11.39 -9.04 -15.08
CA ARG A 93 11.44 -7.58 -15.19
C ARG A 93 10.44 -6.92 -14.25
N GLU A 94 10.79 -5.76 -13.69
CA GLU A 94 9.93 -4.96 -12.81
C GLU A 94 8.59 -4.63 -13.49
N SER A 95 8.61 -4.35 -14.81
CA SER A 95 7.39 -4.09 -15.60
C SER A 95 6.40 -5.26 -15.64
N GLN A 96 6.86 -6.48 -15.33
CA GLN A 96 6.03 -7.69 -15.33
C GLN A 96 5.35 -7.95 -13.99
N LEU A 97 5.74 -7.24 -12.90
CA LEU A 97 5.22 -7.48 -11.55
C LEU A 97 3.72 -7.17 -11.43
N ASP A 98 3.25 -6.08 -12.05
CA ASP A 98 1.81 -5.74 -12.03
C ASP A 98 0.97 -6.82 -12.70
N LYS A 99 1.50 -7.40 -13.78
CA LYS A 99 0.84 -8.49 -14.49
C LYS A 99 0.88 -9.79 -13.69
N LEU A 100 2.01 -10.07 -13.05
CA LEU A 100 2.15 -11.20 -12.12
C LEU A 100 1.10 -11.10 -11.01
N SER A 101 1.05 -9.96 -10.31
CA SER A 101 0.05 -9.67 -9.28
C SER A 101 -1.38 -9.85 -9.82
N ALA A 102 -1.70 -9.27 -10.98
CA ALA A 102 -3.03 -9.42 -11.59
C ALA A 102 -3.41 -10.88 -11.92
N VAL A 103 -2.45 -11.70 -12.34
CA VAL A 103 -2.70 -13.12 -12.62
C VAL A 103 -2.87 -13.91 -11.33
N ILE A 104 -2.01 -13.68 -10.33
CA ILE A 104 -2.14 -14.29 -9.01
C ILE A 104 -3.49 -13.93 -8.41
N HIS A 105 -3.88 -12.65 -8.44
CA HIS A 105 -5.18 -12.21 -7.97
C HIS A 105 -6.32 -12.93 -8.70
N SER A 106 -6.39 -12.85 -10.03
CA SER A 106 -7.51 -13.43 -10.79
C SER A 106 -7.59 -14.96 -10.78
N LYS A 107 -6.52 -15.67 -10.38
CA LYS A 107 -6.45 -17.14 -10.42
C LYS A 107 -6.35 -17.79 -9.07
N LEU A 108 -5.78 -17.11 -8.09
CA LEU A 108 -5.51 -17.62 -6.75
C LEU A 108 -6.16 -16.75 -5.66
N ASN A 109 -6.75 -15.60 -6.01
CA ASN A 109 -7.43 -14.66 -5.11
C ASN A 109 -6.52 -14.14 -3.99
N ARG A 110 -5.25 -13.86 -4.32
CA ARG A 110 -4.29 -13.20 -3.42
C ARG A 110 -4.09 -11.74 -3.86
N CYS A 111 -3.76 -10.84 -2.94
CA CYS A 111 -3.34 -9.47 -3.26
C CYS A 111 -1.95 -9.50 -3.94
N ALA A 112 -0.84 -9.34 -3.22
CA ALA A 112 0.49 -9.47 -3.84
C ALA A 112 0.79 -10.91 -4.34
N GLY A 113 0.91 -11.88 -3.43
CA GLY A 113 1.19 -13.28 -3.73
C GLY A 113 2.64 -13.61 -4.12
N PHE A 114 3.57 -12.66 -4.00
CA PHE A 114 5.00 -12.86 -4.19
C PHE A 114 5.82 -11.90 -3.29
N MET A 115 7.10 -12.18 -3.09
CA MET A 115 8.05 -11.24 -2.48
C MET A 115 9.15 -10.90 -3.47
N ALA A 116 9.52 -9.61 -3.55
CA ALA A 116 10.63 -9.13 -4.35
C ALA A 116 11.92 -9.05 -3.53
N HIS A 117 13.07 -9.31 -4.15
CA HIS A 117 14.40 -9.41 -3.55
C HIS A 117 15.42 -8.67 -4.40
N GLU A 118 16.44 -8.09 -3.75
CA GLU A 118 17.44 -7.29 -4.47
C GLU A 118 18.40 -8.15 -5.29
N ASN A 119 18.58 -9.41 -4.89
CA ASN A 119 19.46 -10.36 -5.57
C ASN A 119 19.03 -11.82 -5.32
N GLU A 120 19.60 -12.74 -6.10
CA GLU A 120 19.32 -14.18 -6.00
C GLU A 120 19.63 -14.76 -4.63
N ALA A 121 20.70 -14.31 -3.98
CA ALA A 121 21.10 -14.83 -2.67
C ALA A 121 20.04 -14.53 -1.60
N GLN A 122 19.51 -13.30 -1.57
CA GLN A 122 18.39 -12.93 -0.70
C GLN A 122 17.13 -13.76 -1.02
N ALA A 123 16.82 -13.98 -2.32
CA ALA A 123 15.67 -14.79 -2.71
C ALA A 123 15.81 -16.26 -2.25
N ARG A 124 17.02 -16.83 -2.32
CA ARG A 124 17.32 -18.18 -1.82
C ARG A 124 17.28 -18.24 -0.30
N GLU A 125 17.79 -17.23 0.39
CA GLU A 125 17.72 -17.13 1.86
C GLU A 125 16.26 -17.08 2.34
N ALA A 126 15.36 -16.40 1.62
CA ALA A 126 13.94 -16.39 1.94
C ALA A 126 13.30 -17.79 1.96
N LEU A 127 13.80 -18.73 1.15
CA LEU A 127 13.35 -20.13 1.15
C LEU A 127 13.78 -20.88 2.43
N GLU A 128 14.85 -20.46 3.10
CA GLU A 128 15.28 -21.06 4.36
C GLU A 128 14.34 -20.72 5.52
N HIS A 129 13.62 -19.60 5.41
CA HIS A 129 12.64 -19.14 6.40
C HIS A 129 11.23 -19.75 6.21
N LEU A 130 11.02 -20.61 5.19
CA LEU A 130 9.74 -21.27 4.94
C LEU A 130 9.46 -22.42 5.90
N THR A 131 10.51 -23.12 6.29
CA THR A 131 10.43 -24.13 7.34
C THR A 131 9.94 -23.45 8.61
N PRO A 132 8.90 -23.95 9.30
CA PRO A 132 8.47 -23.40 10.56
C PRO A 132 9.67 -23.33 11.50
N GLN A 133 10.22 -22.14 11.68
CA GLN A 133 11.22 -21.92 12.71
C GLN A 133 10.53 -22.34 14.01
N GLU A 134 11.16 -23.20 14.82
CA GLU A 134 10.61 -23.58 16.13
C GLU A 134 10.04 -22.32 16.76
N ALA A 135 8.72 -22.33 16.99
CA ALA A 135 7.99 -21.11 17.33
C ALA A 135 8.76 -20.44 18.45
N ALA A 136 9.34 -19.26 18.16
CA ALA A 136 10.09 -18.54 19.16
C ALA A 136 9.17 -18.45 20.39
N PRO A 137 9.65 -18.86 21.59
CA PRO A 137 8.80 -18.89 22.77
C PRO A 137 8.09 -17.55 22.88
N SER A 138 6.76 -17.59 23.01
CA SER A 138 5.95 -16.38 22.99
C SER A 138 6.51 -15.40 24.02
N LEU A 139 6.96 -14.25 23.54
CA LEU A 139 7.64 -13.23 24.36
C LEU A 139 6.70 -12.66 25.43
N VAL A 140 5.38 -12.84 25.24
CA VAL A 140 4.32 -12.39 26.15
C VAL A 140 3.22 -13.44 26.26
N SER A 141 2.54 -13.47 27.40
CA SER A 141 1.26 -14.17 27.50
C SER A 141 0.13 -13.29 26.94
N TYR A 142 -0.62 -13.78 25.96
CA TYR A 142 -1.80 -13.09 25.43
C TYR A 142 -2.97 -13.15 26.42
N THR A 143 -3.05 -12.18 27.33
CA THR A 143 -4.12 -12.06 28.33
C THR A 143 -5.17 -11.02 27.93
N ILE A 144 -6.42 -11.27 28.32
CA ILE A 144 -7.53 -10.32 28.21
C ILE A 144 -7.90 -9.89 29.63
N ASP A 145 -7.30 -8.79 30.08
CA ASP A 145 -7.39 -8.31 31.47
C ASP A 145 -7.39 -6.78 31.57
N ASN A 146 -7.59 -6.06 30.45
CA ASN A 146 -7.72 -4.60 30.40
C ASN A 146 -9.09 -4.12 29.88
N PRO A 147 -10.22 -4.60 30.45
CA PRO A 147 -11.55 -4.39 29.89
C PRO A 147 -12.01 -2.94 29.88
N THR A 148 -11.55 -2.13 30.83
CA THR A 148 -11.94 -0.71 30.91
C THR A 148 -11.41 0.07 29.71
N ALA A 149 -10.12 -0.07 29.39
CA ALA A 149 -9.53 0.59 28.23
C ALA A 149 -10.09 0.01 26.93
N ALA A 150 -10.18 -1.31 26.82
CA ALA A 150 -10.68 -1.98 25.61
C ALA A 150 -12.10 -1.53 25.26
N LYS A 151 -13.04 -1.58 26.22
CA LYS A 151 -14.43 -1.11 26.00
C LYS A 151 -14.48 0.38 25.63
N SER A 152 -13.64 1.21 26.24
CA SER A 152 -13.59 2.65 25.96
C SER A 152 -13.13 2.94 24.53
N LEU A 153 -12.10 2.26 24.03
CA LEU A 153 -11.61 2.44 22.66
C LEU A 153 -12.56 1.83 21.63
N VAL A 154 -13.02 0.60 21.86
CA VAL A 154 -13.97 -0.11 20.97
C VAL A 154 -15.26 0.67 20.78
N GLY A 155 -15.84 1.19 21.87
CA GLY A 155 -17.08 1.97 21.82
C GLY A 155 -16.94 3.37 21.21
N ALA A 156 -15.72 3.82 20.92
CA ALA A 156 -15.45 5.14 20.35
C ALA A 156 -15.25 5.12 18.82
N VAL A 157 -15.18 3.93 18.22
CA VAL A 157 -15.02 3.75 16.78
C VAL A 157 -16.26 4.26 16.04
N THR A 158 -16.03 5.01 14.95
CA THR A 158 -17.09 5.58 14.12
C THR A 158 -16.88 5.22 12.65
N GLU A 159 -17.95 4.78 11.98
CA GLU A 159 -17.95 4.51 10.54
C GLU A 159 -17.51 5.74 9.74
N SER A 160 -18.00 6.92 10.11
CA SER A 160 -17.73 8.16 9.38
C SER A 160 -16.24 8.54 9.39
N GLY A 161 -15.54 8.24 10.48
CA GLY A 161 -14.09 8.47 10.59
C GLY A 161 -13.31 7.59 9.62
N ILE A 162 -13.68 6.30 9.54
CA ILE A 162 -13.09 5.33 8.62
C ILE A 162 -13.39 5.75 7.17
N ARG A 163 -14.68 5.95 6.85
CA ARG A 163 -15.13 6.31 5.49
C ARG A 163 -14.48 7.59 4.96
N SER A 164 -14.27 8.59 5.82
CA SER A 164 -13.59 9.83 5.44
C SER A 164 -12.15 9.59 4.97
N THR A 165 -11.44 8.65 5.61
CA THR A 165 -10.06 8.32 5.22
C THR A 165 -10.04 7.50 3.93
N ILE A 166 -10.92 6.49 3.79
CA ILE A 166 -11.05 5.73 2.53
C ILE A 166 -11.33 6.67 1.36
N THR A 167 -12.31 7.56 1.53
CA THR A 167 -12.67 8.55 0.50
C THR A 167 -11.45 9.38 0.11
N SER A 168 -10.73 9.92 1.08
CA SER A 168 -9.56 10.77 0.79
C SER A 168 -8.46 10.01 0.03
N LEU A 169 -8.12 8.80 0.45
CA LEU A 169 -7.06 8.00 -0.17
C LEU A 169 -7.46 7.49 -1.56
N SER A 170 -8.74 7.22 -1.79
CA SER A 170 -9.23 6.67 -3.06
C SER A 170 -9.66 7.71 -4.09
N THR A 171 -9.96 8.95 -3.68
CA THR A 171 -10.41 9.99 -4.62
C THR A 171 -9.42 11.11 -4.85
N ASN A 172 -8.49 11.37 -3.91
CA ASN A 172 -7.54 12.48 -4.06
C ASN A 172 -6.32 12.12 -4.91
N PHE A 173 -6.09 10.83 -5.16
CA PHE A 173 -4.96 10.31 -5.91
C PHE A 173 -5.47 9.43 -7.05
N THR A 174 -4.97 9.65 -8.27
CA THR A 174 -5.29 8.76 -9.40
C THR A 174 -4.84 7.32 -9.13
N SER A 175 -3.70 7.17 -8.45
CA SER A 175 -3.12 5.92 -7.97
C SER A 175 -2.15 6.26 -6.83
N ARG A 176 -2.00 5.38 -5.85
CA ARG A 176 -0.99 5.46 -4.79
C ARG A 176 0.25 4.61 -5.06
N ARG A 177 0.46 4.15 -6.29
CA ARG A 177 1.58 3.28 -6.70
C ARG A 177 2.93 3.79 -6.18
N TYR A 178 3.71 2.88 -5.61
CA TYR A 178 4.99 3.15 -4.96
C TYR A 178 6.04 3.81 -5.85
N THR A 179 6.00 3.60 -7.17
CA THR A 179 6.94 4.23 -8.12
C THR A 179 6.51 5.62 -8.60
N LEU A 180 5.27 6.05 -8.33
CA LEU A 180 4.72 7.32 -8.82
C LEU A 180 4.87 8.44 -7.80
N ALA A 181 4.89 9.68 -8.30
CA ALA A 181 4.86 10.87 -7.46
C ALA A 181 3.61 10.92 -6.56
N SER A 182 2.47 10.43 -7.04
CA SER A 182 1.22 10.35 -6.28
C SER A 182 1.31 9.41 -5.09
N GLY A 183 2.07 8.32 -5.16
CA GLY A 183 2.36 7.45 -4.01
C GLY A 183 3.12 8.18 -2.90
N LYS A 184 4.15 8.97 -3.26
CA LYS A 184 4.86 9.85 -2.32
C LYS A 184 3.94 10.92 -1.72
N GLN A 185 3.07 11.51 -2.54
CA GLN A 185 2.11 12.51 -2.08
C GLN A 185 1.10 11.91 -1.09
N ALA A 186 0.65 10.67 -1.33
CA ALA A 186 -0.22 9.94 -0.40
C ALA A 186 0.48 9.69 0.96
N ALA A 187 1.76 9.33 0.96
CA ALA A 187 2.53 9.14 2.20
C ALA A 187 2.68 10.44 2.99
N THR A 188 3.02 11.55 2.31
CA THR A 188 3.08 12.88 2.94
C THR A 188 1.71 13.30 3.49
N TRP A 189 0.64 13.11 2.72
CA TRP A 189 -0.72 13.42 3.15
C TRP A 189 -1.11 12.64 4.41
N LEU A 190 -0.81 11.34 4.46
CA LEU A 190 -1.13 10.49 5.60
C LEU A 190 -0.30 10.87 6.83
N LYS A 191 0.99 11.13 6.67
CA LYS A 191 1.86 11.65 7.74
C LYS A 191 1.28 12.93 8.33
N ASP A 192 0.85 13.88 7.52
CA ASP A 192 0.28 15.14 7.99
C ASP A 192 -1.08 14.95 8.65
N ARG A 193 -1.92 14.06 8.11
CA ARG A 193 -3.20 13.67 8.72
C ARG A 193 -3.00 13.07 10.11
N TRP A 194 -2.07 12.13 10.26
CA TRP A 194 -1.73 11.51 11.55
C TRP A 194 -1.07 12.50 12.51
N THR A 195 -0.21 13.40 12.01
CA THR A 195 0.39 14.48 12.82
C THR A 195 -0.70 15.39 13.39
N ALA A 196 -1.71 15.74 12.58
CA ALA A 196 -2.84 16.56 13.02
C ALA A 196 -3.71 15.84 14.07
N LEU A 197 -3.94 14.53 13.91
CA LEU A 197 -4.63 13.73 14.92
C LEU A 197 -3.84 13.68 16.24
N ALA A 198 -2.51 13.62 16.17
CA ALA A 198 -1.62 13.59 17.34
C ALA A 198 -1.45 14.95 18.04
N ASN A 199 -2.11 16.01 17.58
CA ASN A 199 -1.94 17.33 18.15
C ASN A 199 -2.22 17.35 19.67
N GLY A 200 -1.30 17.94 20.45
CA GLY A 200 -1.37 17.97 21.91
C GLY A 200 -0.89 16.68 22.62
N ARG A 201 -0.36 15.70 21.89
CA ARG A 201 0.17 14.44 22.45
C ARG A 201 1.69 14.35 22.27
N SER A 202 2.44 14.70 23.31
CA SER A 202 3.92 14.66 23.30
C SER A 202 4.52 13.25 23.27
N ASP A 203 3.71 12.23 23.57
CA ASP A 203 4.06 10.81 23.49
C ASP A 203 3.82 10.20 22.11
N ILE A 204 3.36 10.99 21.14
CA ILE A 204 3.11 10.53 19.78
C ILE A 204 4.05 11.25 18.81
N SER A 205 4.78 10.49 18.01
CA SER A 205 5.56 10.99 16.88
C SER A 205 5.11 10.36 15.57
N VAL A 206 5.25 11.09 14.46
CA VAL A 206 4.91 10.61 13.11
C VAL A 206 6.06 10.92 12.17
N GLU A 207 6.54 9.90 11.47
CA GLU A 207 7.68 10.02 10.55
C GLU A 207 7.39 9.35 9.21
N LEU A 208 8.10 9.82 8.17
CA LEU A 208 8.26 9.08 6.92
C LEU A 208 9.50 8.21 7.07
N TYR A 209 9.32 6.89 6.98
CA TYR A 209 10.41 5.95 6.92
C TYR A 209 10.91 5.86 5.47
N THR A 210 12.08 6.44 5.21
CA THR A 210 12.71 6.44 3.89
C THR A 210 13.39 5.10 3.63
N HIS A 211 12.97 4.44 2.56
CA HIS A 211 13.61 3.24 2.04
C HIS A 211 14.77 3.59 1.11
N SER A 212 15.67 2.64 0.85
CA SER A 212 16.61 2.78 -0.26
C SER A 212 15.84 2.89 -1.59
N SER A 213 16.45 3.51 -2.60
CA SER A 213 15.84 3.64 -3.92
C SER A 213 15.59 2.30 -4.62
N THR A 214 16.28 1.22 -4.20
CA THR A 214 16.08 -0.15 -4.69
C THR A 214 14.86 -0.83 -4.07
N VAL A 215 14.49 -0.42 -2.85
CA VAL A 215 13.31 -0.94 -2.13
C VAL A 215 12.06 -0.20 -2.58
N SER A 216 12.01 1.13 -2.40
CA SER A 216 10.87 1.93 -2.84
C SER A 216 11.20 3.43 -2.80
N PRO A 217 10.84 4.20 -3.85
CA PRO A 217 10.92 5.64 -3.76
C PRO A 217 9.79 6.24 -2.90
N GLN A 218 8.65 5.56 -2.73
CA GLN A 218 7.61 5.94 -1.76
C GLN A 218 8.05 5.53 -0.34
N PRO A 219 8.02 6.45 0.64
CA PRO A 219 8.30 6.11 2.02
C PRO A 219 7.11 5.40 2.68
N SER A 220 7.38 4.53 3.65
CA SER A 220 6.34 4.09 4.60
C SER A 220 6.04 5.20 5.61
N VAL A 221 4.85 5.21 6.20
CA VAL A 221 4.48 6.14 7.27
C VAL A 221 4.46 5.39 8.59
N ILE A 222 5.15 5.91 9.61
CA ILE A 222 5.19 5.30 10.95
C ILE A 222 4.72 6.33 11.98
N LEU A 223 3.66 6.02 12.71
CA LEU A 223 3.30 6.71 13.95
C LEU A 223 3.76 5.86 15.12
N THR A 224 4.52 6.45 16.04
CA THR A 224 4.91 5.82 17.31
C THR A 224 4.14 6.46 18.44
N LEU A 225 3.38 5.65 19.17
CA LEU A 225 2.79 5.98 20.46
C LEU A 225 3.66 5.36 21.56
N GLN A 226 4.40 6.21 22.27
CA GLN A 226 5.36 5.79 23.28
C GLN A 226 4.66 5.17 24.50
N GLY A 227 5.08 3.96 24.87
CA GLY A 227 4.60 3.29 26.08
C GLY A 227 5.11 3.97 27.35
N THR A 228 4.31 3.92 28.42
CA THR A 228 4.66 4.51 29.73
C THR A 228 5.53 3.60 30.59
N SER A 229 5.69 2.33 30.23
CA SER A 229 6.55 1.41 30.98
C SER A 229 8.01 1.80 30.83
N THR A 230 8.73 1.88 31.95
CA THR A 230 10.18 2.11 31.99
C THR A 230 10.99 0.82 31.96
N THR A 231 10.32 -0.33 32.05
CA THR A 231 10.96 -1.66 32.15
C THR A 231 10.64 -2.56 30.97
N SER A 232 9.57 -2.27 30.21
CA SER A 232 9.25 -2.98 28.97
C SER A 232 9.88 -2.26 27.79
N ASN A 233 10.55 -3.01 26.92
CA ASN A 233 11.02 -2.58 25.60
C ASN A 233 10.16 -3.18 24.48
N GLU A 234 8.98 -3.72 24.82
CA GLU A 234 8.11 -4.44 23.90
C GLU A 234 7.39 -3.47 22.97
N VAL A 235 7.27 -3.87 21.70
CA VAL A 235 6.64 -3.12 20.62
C VAL A 235 5.48 -3.92 20.06
N ILE A 236 4.36 -3.25 19.85
CA ILE A 236 3.19 -3.78 19.16
C ILE A 236 3.02 -3.03 17.86
N VAL A 237 2.72 -3.75 16.79
CA VAL A 237 2.56 -3.17 15.45
C VAL A 237 1.14 -3.37 14.97
N LEU A 238 0.52 -2.30 14.48
CA LEU A 238 -0.65 -2.34 13.60
C LEU A 238 -0.20 -1.84 12.23
N GLY A 239 -0.46 -2.62 11.19
CA GLY A 239 0.03 -2.39 9.84
C GLY A 239 -1.06 -2.54 8.79
N GLY A 240 -0.87 -1.85 7.67
CA GLY A 240 -1.64 -1.94 6.42
C GLY A 240 -0.80 -1.27 5.34
N HIS A 241 -1.06 -1.51 4.06
CA HIS A 241 -0.24 -0.92 3.00
C HIS A 241 -0.89 0.32 2.40
N LEU A 242 -0.04 1.26 1.96
CA LEU A 242 -0.48 2.56 1.47
C LEU A 242 -0.60 2.59 -0.05
N ASP A 243 0.18 1.79 -0.76
CA ASP A 243 0.16 1.79 -2.21
C ASP A 243 -1.11 1.15 -2.79
N SER A 244 -1.19 1.18 -4.11
CA SER A 244 -2.29 0.61 -4.89
C SER A 244 -1.78 0.43 -6.31
N ILE A 245 -2.21 -0.62 -7.00
CA ILE A 245 -1.86 -0.83 -8.42
C ILE A 245 -3.09 -0.97 -9.29
N ASN A 246 -2.86 -0.90 -10.61
CA ASN A 246 -3.83 -1.34 -11.59
C ASN A 246 -3.17 -2.38 -12.50
N GLY A 247 -3.69 -3.60 -12.49
CA GLY A 247 -3.12 -4.73 -13.23
C GLY A 247 -3.12 -4.56 -14.76
N SER A 248 -3.86 -3.59 -15.30
CA SER A 248 -3.86 -3.28 -16.73
C SER A 248 -2.74 -2.33 -17.15
N SER A 249 -2.30 -1.44 -16.26
CA SER A 249 -1.21 -0.50 -16.51
C SER A 249 -0.82 0.23 -15.22
N SER A 250 0.48 0.38 -15.00
CA SER A 250 1.05 1.18 -13.90
C SER A 250 0.63 2.66 -13.92
N SER A 251 0.11 3.16 -15.04
CA SER A 251 -0.38 4.54 -15.21
C SER A 251 -1.91 4.68 -15.13
N ALA A 252 -2.64 3.55 -15.11
CA ALA A 252 -4.09 3.56 -15.01
C ALA A 252 -4.54 3.95 -13.60
N SER A 253 -5.80 4.38 -13.49
CA SER A 253 -6.38 4.73 -12.20
C SER A 253 -6.47 3.49 -11.30
N ALA A 254 -5.99 3.62 -10.08
CA ALA A 254 -6.03 2.63 -9.02
C ALA A 254 -6.58 3.33 -7.76
N PRO A 255 -7.90 3.49 -7.64
CA PRO A 255 -8.47 4.15 -6.46
C PRO A 255 -8.18 3.35 -5.19
N GLY A 256 -8.08 2.02 -5.26
CA GLY A 256 -7.60 1.19 -4.15
C GLY A 256 -8.40 1.44 -2.86
N ALA A 257 -9.72 1.51 -2.98
CA ALA A 257 -10.58 1.94 -1.88
C ALA A 257 -10.71 0.87 -0.79
N ASP A 258 -10.82 -0.38 -1.20
CA ASP A 258 -10.76 -1.49 -0.28
C ASP A 258 -9.32 -1.91 -0.04
N ASP A 259 -8.52 -1.94 -1.12
CA ASP A 259 -7.14 -2.41 -1.17
C ASP A 259 -6.12 -1.25 -1.39
N ASP A 260 -5.43 -0.77 -0.35
CA ASP A 260 -5.75 -0.94 1.07
C ASP A 260 -6.03 0.40 1.77
N ALA A 261 -6.78 1.28 1.10
CA ALA A 261 -7.27 2.48 1.79
C ALA A 261 -8.16 2.11 2.99
N SER A 262 -8.79 0.92 3.01
CA SER A 262 -9.64 0.46 4.11
C SER A 262 -8.88 0.05 5.37
N GLY A 263 -7.77 -0.68 5.23
CA GLY A 263 -6.87 -1.04 6.34
C GLY A 263 -6.21 0.21 6.93
N VAL A 264 -5.65 1.08 6.07
CA VAL A 264 -5.08 2.38 6.49
C VAL A 264 -6.13 3.27 7.17
N ALA A 265 -7.38 3.26 6.70
CA ALA A 265 -8.48 3.98 7.34
C ALA A 265 -8.84 3.42 8.72
N SER A 266 -8.85 2.10 8.87
CA SER A 266 -9.08 1.41 10.15
C SER A 266 -7.98 1.79 11.16
N ILE A 267 -6.71 1.76 10.76
CA ILE A 267 -5.56 2.21 11.55
C ILE A 267 -5.72 3.67 11.97
N THR A 268 -6.08 4.54 11.03
CA THR A 268 -6.29 5.98 11.25
C THR A 268 -7.39 6.24 12.28
N GLU A 269 -8.48 5.46 12.24
CA GLU A 269 -9.56 5.55 13.22
C GLU A 269 -9.13 5.06 14.61
N VAL A 270 -8.32 4.00 14.69
CA VAL A 270 -7.71 3.56 15.97
C VAL A 270 -6.85 4.68 16.58
N ILE A 271 -6.03 5.36 15.78
CA ILE A 271 -5.25 6.52 16.23
C ILE A 271 -6.18 7.63 16.76
N ARG A 272 -7.24 7.97 16.02
CA ARG A 272 -8.20 9.00 16.44
C ARG A 272 -8.84 8.67 17.79
N VAL A 273 -9.30 7.43 18.00
CA VAL A 273 -9.95 7.04 19.27
C VAL A 273 -8.95 7.04 20.43
N ILE A 274 -7.70 6.62 20.21
CA ILE A 274 -6.63 6.67 21.21
C ILE A 274 -6.39 8.10 21.69
N VAL A 275 -6.33 9.05 20.75
CA VAL A 275 -6.14 10.47 21.10
C VAL A 275 -7.37 11.00 21.83
N ALA A 276 -8.57 10.77 21.27
CA ALA A 276 -9.82 11.28 21.83
C ALA A 276 -10.14 10.73 23.24
N LYS A 277 -9.71 9.50 23.54
CA LYS A 277 -9.88 8.87 24.87
C LYS A 277 -8.70 9.07 25.81
N GLY A 278 -7.68 9.84 25.39
CA GLY A 278 -6.47 10.07 26.19
C GLY A 278 -5.77 8.76 26.59
N TYR A 279 -5.83 7.73 25.74
CA TYR A 279 -5.26 6.43 26.05
C TYR A 279 -3.73 6.50 26.10
N ARG A 280 -3.14 5.93 27.17
CA ARG A 280 -1.69 5.84 27.42
C ARG A 280 -1.32 4.37 27.60
N PRO A 281 -0.64 3.73 26.63
CA PRO A 281 -0.32 2.33 26.72
C PRO A 281 0.88 2.07 27.63
N LEU A 282 1.01 0.86 28.18
CA LEU A 282 2.24 0.46 28.88
C LEU A 282 3.38 0.15 27.89
N ARG A 283 3.06 -0.59 26.82
CA ARG A 283 4.00 -0.93 25.74
C ARG A 283 3.94 0.08 24.61
N THR A 284 5.03 0.23 23.87
CA THR A 284 5.04 1.10 22.69
C THR A 284 4.20 0.49 21.58
N VAL A 285 3.36 1.32 20.94
CA VAL A 285 2.54 0.92 19.79
C VAL A 285 3.02 1.67 18.57
N LYS A 286 3.29 0.95 17.48
CA LYS A 286 3.63 1.51 16.19
C LYS A 286 2.52 1.22 15.19
N PHE A 287 2.04 2.27 14.54
CA PHE A 287 1.06 2.21 13.47
C PHE A 287 1.81 2.47 12.17
N MET A 288 1.66 1.57 11.20
CA MET A 288 2.46 1.58 9.98
C MET A 288 1.54 1.56 8.76
N ALA A 289 1.83 2.44 7.81
CA ALA A 289 1.31 2.36 6.45
C ALA A 289 2.49 2.04 5.53
N TYR A 290 2.59 0.77 5.12
CA TYR A 290 3.73 0.25 4.37
C TYR A 290 3.75 0.75 2.93
N ALA A 291 4.92 0.98 2.38
CA ALA A 291 5.09 1.24 0.95
C ALA A 291 5.36 -0.07 0.18
N ALA A 292 4.96 -0.10 -1.08
CA ALA A 292 5.35 -1.14 -2.05
C ALA A 292 5.02 -2.57 -1.60
N GLU A 293 3.82 -2.78 -1.03
CA GLU A 293 3.27 -4.13 -0.80
C GLU A 293 3.08 -4.82 -2.16
N GLU A 294 2.48 -4.10 -3.09
CA GLU A 294 2.13 -4.61 -4.43
C GLU A 294 3.35 -4.82 -5.31
N GLY A 295 4.48 -4.22 -4.93
CA GLY A 295 5.80 -4.45 -5.52
C GLY A 295 6.51 -5.69 -4.97
N GLY A 296 5.83 -6.52 -4.18
CA GLY A 296 6.35 -7.73 -3.56
C GLY A 296 6.81 -7.53 -2.12
N LEU A 297 5.97 -6.91 -1.27
CA LEU A 297 6.15 -6.72 0.16
C LEU A 297 7.42 -5.95 0.55
N ARG A 298 7.88 -5.03 -0.32
CA ARG A 298 9.23 -4.44 -0.20
C ARG A 298 9.39 -3.59 1.05
N GLY A 299 8.41 -2.72 1.34
CA GLY A 299 8.49 -1.80 2.47
C GLY A 299 8.42 -2.51 3.82
N SER A 300 7.46 -3.42 3.99
CA SER A 300 7.34 -4.22 5.23
C SER A 300 8.53 -5.15 5.42
N LYS A 301 9.07 -5.74 4.35
CA LYS A 301 10.28 -6.58 4.42
C LYS A 301 11.50 -5.80 4.89
N ASP A 302 11.74 -4.60 4.36
CA ASP A 302 12.84 -3.74 4.80
C ASP A 302 12.71 -3.38 6.30
N ILE A 303 11.51 -2.97 6.72
CA ILE A 303 11.25 -2.61 8.12
C ILE A 303 11.43 -3.83 9.04
N ALA A 304 10.83 -4.97 8.71
CA ALA A 304 10.90 -6.19 9.53
C ALA A 304 12.34 -6.71 9.66
N ALA A 305 13.10 -6.73 8.55
CA ALA A 305 14.51 -7.13 8.55
C ALA A 305 15.39 -6.17 9.39
N LYS A 306 15.13 -4.86 9.31
CA LYS A 306 15.80 -3.88 10.17
C LYS A 306 15.45 -4.09 11.64
N TYR A 307 14.19 -4.36 11.96
CA TYR A 307 13.76 -4.61 13.33
C TYR A 307 14.42 -5.87 13.90
N LYS A 308 14.53 -6.94 13.09
CA LYS A 308 15.24 -8.15 13.46
C LYS A 308 16.72 -7.90 13.72
N SER A 309 17.41 -7.24 12.80
CA SER A 309 18.85 -6.98 12.89
C SER A 309 19.23 -6.00 14.01
N THR A 310 18.32 -5.10 14.40
CA THR A 310 18.51 -4.16 15.51
C THR A 310 17.94 -4.65 16.84
N GLY A 311 17.40 -5.87 16.89
CA GLY A 311 16.92 -6.50 18.12
C GLY A 311 15.65 -5.88 18.70
N VAL A 312 14.78 -5.29 17.87
CA VAL A 312 13.51 -4.73 18.33
C VAL A 312 12.59 -5.86 18.81
N ASN A 313 12.12 -5.73 20.05
CA ASN A 313 11.29 -6.73 20.71
C ASN A 313 9.81 -6.58 20.31
N VAL A 314 9.46 -7.04 19.11
CA VAL A 314 8.05 -7.02 18.63
C VAL A 314 7.28 -8.22 19.16
N VAL A 315 6.23 -7.97 19.92
CA VAL A 315 5.44 -9.01 20.62
C VAL A 315 4.09 -9.31 19.95
N GLY A 316 3.76 -8.56 18.91
CA GLY A 316 2.57 -8.81 18.09
C GLY A 316 2.43 -7.82 16.96
N VAL A 317 2.16 -8.34 15.77
CA VAL A 317 1.83 -7.60 14.55
C VAL A 317 0.41 -7.94 14.14
N LEU A 318 -0.43 -6.92 13.92
CA LEU A 318 -1.75 -7.06 13.32
C LEU A 318 -1.75 -6.35 11.97
N GLN A 319 -1.84 -7.10 10.89
CA GLN A 319 -2.03 -6.57 9.54
C GLN A 319 -3.52 -6.38 9.28
N LEU A 320 -3.89 -5.23 8.72
CA LEU A 320 -5.19 -4.92 8.17
C LEU A 320 -4.98 -4.63 6.70
N ASP A 321 -5.44 -5.54 5.86
CA ASP A 321 -5.37 -5.46 4.41
C ASP A 321 -6.71 -5.97 3.88
N MET A 322 -7.45 -5.07 3.24
CA MET A 322 -8.86 -5.23 2.85
C MET A 322 -9.78 -5.52 4.04
N THR A 323 -10.62 -4.55 4.38
CA THR A 323 -11.47 -4.60 5.58
C THR A 323 -12.92 -4.24 5.28
N ASN A 324 -13.25 -3.82 4.06
CA ASN A 324 -14.49 -3.07 3.84
C ASN A 324 -15.51 -3.71 2.90
N TYR A 325 -15.12 -4.66 2.06
CA TYR A 325 -16.06 -5.38 1.24
C TYR A 325 -16.62 -6.59 1.98
N ARG A 326 -17.92 -6.84 1.80
CA ARG A 326 -18.64 -7.93 2.50
C ARG A 326 -18.94 -9.06 1.53
N GLY A 327 -17.93 -9.89 1.32
CA GLY A 327 -17.95 -10.98 0.36
C GLY A 327 -18.54 -12.31 0.83
N SER A 328 -18.45 -12.58 2.14
CA SER A 328 -18.82 -13.88 2.72
C SER A 328 -19.75 -13.75 3.93
N THR A 329 -20.26 -14.89 4.42
CA THR A 329 -21.11 -14.91 5.63
C THR A 329 -20.34 -14.51 6.90
N PRO A 330 -19.12 -15.04 7.17
CA PRO A 330 -18.25 -14.48 8.19
C PRO A 330 -18.00 -12.99 7.96
N HIS A 331 -18.04 -12.22 9.04
CA HIS A 331 -17.70 -10.80 9.04
C HIS A 331 -16.18 -10.59 9.00
N ILE A 332 -15.43 -11.48 9.66
CA ILE A 332 -13.97 -11.50 9.68
C ILE A 332 -13.54 -12.95 9.50
N VAL A 333 -12.59 -13.21 8.61
CA VAL A 333 -11.91 -14.51 8.53
C VAL A 333 -10.46 -14.35 8.98
N LEU A 334 -9.99 -15.24 9.86
CA LEU A 334 -8.58 -15.25 10.26
C LEU A 334 -7.79 -16.11 9.27
N VAL A 335 -6.72 -15.57 8.69
CA VAL A 335 -5.79 -16.36 7.86
C VAL A 335 -4.95 -17.26 8.77
N SER A 336 -4.75 -18.50 8.37
CA SER A 336 -4.12 -19.54 9.19
C SER A 336 -2.70 -19.94 8.78
N ASP A 337 -2.27 -19.61 7.57
CA ASP A 337 -0.92 -19.78 7.07
C ASP A 337 -0.10 -18.48 7.19
N TYR A 338 1.22 -18.61 7.35
CA TYR A 338 2.15 -17.49 7.58
C TYR A 338 1.77 -16.56 8.74
N THR A 339 1.06 -17.08 9.73
CA THR A 339 0.58 -16.35 10.92
C THR A 339 0.96 -17.07 12.21
N ASN A 340 0.73 -16.43 13.35
CA ASN A 340 0.98 -17.00 14.67
C ASN A 340 -0.31 -17.56 15.29
N ALA A 341 -0.34 -18.87 15.55
CA ALA A 341 -1.53 -19.55 16.09
C ALA A 341 -2.00 -19.02 17.46
N ALA A 342 -1.06 -18.65 18.34
CA ALA A 342 -1.40 -18.12 19.66
C ALA A 342 -2.03 -16.72 19.55
N GLN A 343 -1.51 -15.88 18.65
CA GLN A 343 -2.08 -14.57 18.37
C GLN A 343 -3.44 -14.68 17.65
N ASN A 344 -3.62 -15.62 16.72
CA ASN A 344 -4.94 -15.90 16.12
C ASN A 344 -5.97 -16.35 17.16
N THR A 345 -5.56 -17.16 18.13
CA THR A 345 -6.40 -17.53 19.28
C THR A 345 -6.75 -16.30 20.12
N PHE A 346 -5.77 -15.42 20.37
CA PHE A 346 -6.00 -14.15 21.05
C PHE A 346 -7.01 -13.26 20.31
N LEU A 347 -6.89 -13.10 18.99
CA LEU A 347 -7.86 -12.34 18.18
C LEU A 347 -9.27 -12.94 18.26
N THR A 348 -9.39 -14.27 18.21
CA THR A 348 -10.67 -14.97 18.38
C THR A 348 -11.32 -14.62 19.73
N ASN A 349 -10.52 -14.64 20.81
CA ASN A 349 -10.99 -14.31 22.15
C ASN A 349 -11.37 -12.82 22.27
N LEU A 350 -10.62 -11.91 21.64
CA LEU A 350 -10.95 -10.48 21.60
C LEU A 350 -12.28 -10.22 20.90
N VAL A 351 -12.54 -10.91 19.78
CA VAL A 351 -13.82 -10.81 19.07
C VAL A 351 -14.97 -11.27 19.96
N GLY A 352 -14.85 -12.43 20.60
CA GLY A 352 -15.87 -12.94 21.52
C GLY A 352 -16.16 -11.98 22.68
N GLN A 353 -15.14 -11.30 23.19
CA GLN A 353 -15.25 -10.42 24.35
C GLN A 353 -15.74 -9.01 24.02
N TYR A 354 -15.26 -8.42 22.92
CA TYR A 354 -15.44 -6.98 22.63
C TYR A 354 -16.26 -6.69 21.39
N VAL A 355 -16.42 -7.66 20.48
CA VAL A 355 -17.17 -7.50 19.23
C VAL A 355 -18.07 -8.72 18.98
N PRO A 356 -18.93 -9.13 19.94
CA PRO A 356 -19.60 -10.44 19.92
C PRO A 356 -20.58 -10.65 18.75
N GLU A 357 -21.00 -9.58 18.06
CA GLU A 357 -21.82 -9.67 16.86
C GLU A 357 -21.01 -10.03 15.59
N THR A 358 -19.70 -10.21 15.71
CA THR A 358 -18.83 -10.61 14.61
C THR A 358 -18.87 -12.12 14.45
N VAL A 359 -19.16 -12.57 13.22
CA VAL A 359 -19.13 -13.99 12.88
C VAL A 359 -17.74 -14.24 12.36
N LEU A 360 -17.01 -15.13 13.03
CA LEU A 360 -15.65 -15.49 12.63
C LEU A 360 -15.64 -16.67 11.67
N GLY A 361 -14.72 -16.61 10.71
CA GLY A 361 -14.32 -17.74 9.89
C GLY A 361 -12.81 -17.91 9.92
N THR A 362 -12.33 -18.89 9.16
CA THR A 362 -10.90 -19.13 8.95
C THR A 362 -10.68 -19.38 7.47
N THR A 363 -9.55 -18.89 6.95
CA THR A 363 -9.14 -19.15 5.58
C THR A 363 -7.64 -19.45 5.51
N ARG A 364 -7.18 -19.84 4.33
CA ARG A 364 -5.77 -19.86 3.95
C ARG A 364 -5.61 -18.92 2.78
N CYS A 365 -4.53 -18.16 2.75
CA CYS A 365 -4.27 -17.22 1.66
C CYS A 365 -3.18 -17.71 0.71
N GLY A 366 -2.22 -18.48 1.21
CA GLY A 366 -1.06 -18.96 0.47
C GLY A 366 0.17 -18.07 0.67
N TYR A 367 1.18 -18.30 -0.17
CA TYR A 367 2.49 -17.66 -0.01
C TYR A 367 2.44 -16.15 -0.27
N ALA A 368 3.10 -15.38 0.61
CA ALA A 368 3.35 -13.95 0.46
C ALA A 368 2.10 -13.13 0.11
N CYS A 369 1.02 -13.35 0.84
CA CYS A 369 -0.27 -12.74 0.55
C CYS A 369 -0.39 -11.27 0.96
N SER A 370 0.32 -10.85 2.02
CA SER A 370 0.36 -9.45 2.50
C SER A 370 1.53 -9.26 3.49
N ASP A 371 1.72 -8.05 4.01
CA ASP A 371 2.87 -7.64 4.82
C ASP A 371 3.10 -8.43 6.11
N HIS A 372 2.08 -9.09 6.65
CA HIS A 372 2.24 -9.97 7.83
C HIS A 372 3.26 -11.08 7.56
N ALA A 373 3.40 -11.53 6.30
CA ALA A 373 4.39 -12.52 5.90
C ALA A 373 5.82 -12.00 6.10
N SER A 374 6.08 -10.71 5.86
CA SER A 374 7.39 -10.09 6.12
C SER A 374 7.79 -10.20 7.59
N TRP A 375 6.84 -9.99 8.50
CA TRP A 375 7.06 -10.12 9.94
C TRP A 375 7.20 -11.57 10.38
N HIS A 376 6.34 -12.45 9.86
CA HIS A 376 6.38 -13.89 10.11
C HIS A 376 7.73 -14.49 9.72
N ASN A 377 8.25 -14.14 8.55
CA ASN A 377 9.54 -14.62 8.04
C ASN A 377 10.74 -14.17 8.90
N GLN A 378 10.59 -13.11 9.70
CA GLN A 378 11.61 -12.66 10.66
C GLN A 378 11.43 -13.30 12.07
N GLY A 379 10.43 -14.17 12.22
CA GLY A 379 10.11 -14.88 13.46
C GLY A 379 9.23 -14.09 14.43
N TYR A 380 8.59 -13.00 13.97
CA TYR A 380 7.67 -12.23 14.81
C TYR A 380 6.25 -12.81 14.77
N PRO A 381 5.50 -12.74 15.89
CA PRO A 381 4.08 -13.12 15.88
C PRO A 381 3.27 -12.12 15.04
N ALA A 382 2.70 -12.59 13.94
CA ALA A 382 1.89 -11.80 13.03
C ALA A 382 0.55 -12.48 12.73
N SER A 383 -0.51 -11.69 12.59
CA SER A 383 -1.86 -12.15 12.24
C SER A 383 -2.52 -11.16 11.28
N ILE A 384 -3.44 -11.67 10.45
CA ILE A 384 -4.23 -10.88 9.51
C ILE A 384 -5.70 -11.33 9.58
N PRO A 385 -6.60 -10.53 10.20
CA PRO A 385 -8.02 -10.64 9.94
C PRO A 385 -8.33 -10.09 8.54
N PHE A 386 -9.06 -10.86 7.74
CA PHE A 386 -9.42 -10.53 6.36
C PHE A 386 -10.93 -10.47 6.18
N GLU A 387 -11.39 -9.72 5.17
CA GLU A 387 -12.80 -9.36 4.98
C GLU A 387 -13.74 -10.47 4.51
N ALA A 388 -13.21 -11.51 3.85
CA ALA A 388 -14.02 -12.58 3.29
C ALA A 388 -13.24 -13.89 3.16
N ILE A 389 -13.94 -15.02 3.07
CA ILE A 389 -13.32 -16.29 2.65
C ILE A 389 -12.63 -16.08 1.30
N LEU A 390 -11.40 -16.57 1.15
CA LEU A 390 -10.61 -16.38 -0.07
C LEU A 390 -11.39 -16.82 -1.32
N GLY A 391 -11.43 -15.96 -2.33
CA GLY A 391 -12.23 -16.13 -3.55
C GLY A 391 -13.68 -15.65 -3.45
N GLN A 392 -14.06 -15.06 -2.32
CA GLN A 392 -15.32 -14.31 -2.14
C GLN A 392 -15.06 -12.84 -1.80
N ASP A 393 -13.81 -12.44 -1.63
CA ASP A 393 -13.33 -11.07 -1.44
C ASP A 393 -13.64 -10.17 -2.64
N ASN A 394 -13.37 -8.87 -2.49
CA ASN A 394 -13.70 -7.86 -3.49
C ASN A 394 -13.15 -8.21 -4.89
N PRO A 395 -14.02 -8.51 -5.88
CA PRO A 395 -13.60 -9.01 -7.18
C PRO A 395 -13.02 -7.92 -8.09
N THR A 396 -12.85 -6.69 -7.58
CA THR A 396 -12.42 -5.52 -8.35
C THR A 396 -11.10 -4.92 -7.88
N ILE A 397 -10.42 -5.53 -6.90
CA ILE A 397 -9.09 -5.06 -6.47
C ILE A 397 -8.10 -5.07 -7.64
N HIS A 398 -7.07 -4.23 -7.54
CA HIS A 398 -6.09 -3.95 -8.60
C HIS A 398 -6.73 -3.45 -9.92
N THR A 399 -7.91 -2.84 -9.86
CA THR A 399 -8.57 -2.21 -11.02
C THR A 399 -9.01 -0.78 -10.71
N SER A 400 -9.48 -0.05 -11.74
CA SER A 400 -10.12 1.25 -11.56
C SER A 400 -11.50 1.18 -10.90
N SER A 401 -12.04 -0.03 -10.71
CA SER A 401 -13.36 -0.24 -10.12
C SER A 401 -13.33 -0.52 -8.62
N ASP A 402 -12.14 -0.73 -8.04
CA ASP A 402 -11.98 -0.80 -6.58
C ASP A 402 -12.20 0.59 -5.96
N THR A 403 -13.47 0.87 -5.74
CA THR A 403 -14.00 2.15 -5.26
C THR A 403 -14.93 1.87 -4.10
N LEU A 404 -15.19 2.88 -3.28
CA LEU A 404 -16.12 2.76 -2.16
C LEU A 404 -17.54 2.31 -2.57
N ALA A 405 -17.90 2.46 -3.86
CA ALA A 405 -19.16 1.95 -4.40
C ALA A 405 -19.30 0.43 -4.28
N GLN A 406 -18.18 -0.32 -4.31
CA GLN A 406 -18.18 -1.78 -4.10
C GLN A 406 -18.64 -2.16 -2.70
N SER A 407 -18.44 -1.27 -1.71
CA SER A 407 -18.90 -1.40 -0.33
C SER A 407 -20.16 -0.55 -0.06
N ALA A 408 -21.01 -0.38 -1.07
CA ALA A 408 -22.24 0.41 -1.02
C ALA A 408 -22.06 1.88 -0.56
N GLY A 409 -20.88 2.46 -0.81
CA GLY A 409 -20.56 3.83 -0.39
C GLY A 409 -20.35 3.98 1.12
N SER A 410 -20.15 2.87 1.85
CA SER A 410 -20.04 2.82 3.31
C SER A 410 -18.69 2.25 3.76
N ALA A 411 -18.32 2.50 5.02
CA ALA A 411 -17.21 1.84 5.73
C ALA A 411 -17.71 0.85 6.81
N GLN A 412 -18.95 0.35 6.67
CA GLN A 412 -19.63 -0.37 7.74
C GLN A 412 -18.97 -1.71 8.07
N ASN A 413 -18.38 -2.39 7.10
CA ASN A 413 -17.67 -3.65 7.34
C ASN A 413 -16.38 -3.39 8.13
N SER A 414 -15.61 -2.36 7.75
CA SER A 414 -14.38 -1.95 8.45
C SER A 414 -14.58 -1.57 9.92
N VAL A 415 -15.79 -1.23 10.36
CA VAL A 415 -16.08 -0.94 11.78
C VAL A 415 -15.69 -2.13 12.66
N LYS A 416 -16.02 -3.37 12.27
CA LYS A 416 -15.70 -4.58 13.05
C LYS A 416 -14.20 -4.82 13.12
N PHE A 417 -13.47 -4.61 12.03
CA PHE A 417 -12.01 -4.68 11.97
C PHE A 417 -11.34 -3.63 12.84
N THR A 418 -11.83 -2.38 12.77
CA THR A 418 -11.32 -1.26 13.56
C THR A 418 -11.57 -1.48 15.05
N GLN A 419 -12.73 -2.02 15.43
CA GLN A 419 -13.04 -2.41 16.80
C GLN A 419 -12.11 -3.53 17.30
N LEU A 420 -11.89 -4.57 16.50
CA LEU A 420 -10.93 -5.63 16.83
C LEU A 420 -9.51 -5.06 17.00
N ALA A 421 -9.07 -4.17 16.11
CA ALA A 421 -7.76 -3.51 16.19
C ALA A 421 -7.63 -2.62 17.45
N ALA A 422 -8.68 -1.89 17.81
CA ALA A 422 -8.72 -1.10 19.05
C ALA A 422 -8.64 -1.99 20.30
N ALA A 423 -9.37 -3.11 20.32
CA ALA A 423 -9.30 -4.10 21.40
C ALA A 423 -7.91 -4.74 21.49
N TYR A 424 -7.32 -5.08 20.34
CA TYR A 424 -5.97 -5.63 20.24
C TYR A 424 -4.92 -4.68 20.83
N VAL A 425 -4.98 -3.38 20.51
CA VAL A 425 -4.11 -2.38 21.13
C VAL A 425 -4.35 -2.30 22.64
N ALA A 426 -5.60 -2.20 23.08
CA ALA A 426 -5.92 -2.06 24.50
C ALA A 426 -5.45 -3.25 25.35
N GLU A 427 -5.62 -4.46 24.83
CA GLU A 427 -5.30 -5.70 25.55
C GLU A 427 -3.85 -6.12 25.38
N LEU A 428 -3.22 -5.92 24.23
CA LEU A 428 -1.82 -6.29 24.08
C LEU A 428 -0.91 -5.20 24.63
N ALA A 429 -1.19 -3.92 24.38
CA ALA A 429 -0.33 -2.83 24.85
C ALA A 429 -0.51 -2.54 26.33
N LYS A 430 -1.67 -2.92 26.89
CA LYS A 430 -2.13 -2.59 28.23
C LYS A 430 -2.11 -1.07 28.47
N GLY A 431 -2.57 -0.62 29.62
CA GLY A 431 -2.53 0.79 29.99
C GLY A 431 -3.92 1.36 30.23
N THR A 432 -4.02 2.68 30.30
CA THR A 432 -5.20 3.35 30.86
C THR A 432 -5.73 4.41 29.92
N VAL A 433 -7.04 4.65 30.02
CA VAL A 433 -7.69 5.83 29.43
C VAL A 433 -7.79 6.91 30.50
N THR A 434 -7.39 8.13 30.19
CA THR A 434 -7.76 9.28 31.00
C THR A 434 -9.11 9.76 30.50
N VAL A 435 -10.18 9.35 31.18
CA VAL A 435 -11.53 9.86 30.92
C VAL A 435 -11.49 11.38 31.11
N PRO A 436 -11.88 12.21 30.11
CA PRO A 436 -12.13 13.63 30.32
C PRO A 436 -13.31 13.85 31.27
#